data_AF-A0A1F7RAP6-F1
#
_entry.id   AF-A0A1F7RAP6-F1
#
_cell.length_a   1.000
_cell.length_b   1.000
_cell.length_c   1.000
_cell.angle_alpha   90.00
_cell.angle_beta   90.00
_cell.angle_gamma   90.00
#
_symmetry.space_group_name_H-M   'P 1'
#
loop_
_entity.id
_entity.type
_entity.pdbx_description
1 polymer ?
#
loop_
_entity_poly.entity_id
_entity_poly.type
_entity_poly.pdbx_seq_one_letter_code
_entity_poly.pdbx_strand_id
1 'polypeptide(L)'
;MTTITTKLVKDGNSMAVRLPKTLLAMSGLSSTVELEAKKGQIIIKRQMRQPRKGWAKQIEQVVKTDPNALQPDPELSDWEASAADGLDPNEKHQSV
;
A
#
# COMPACT_ATOMS: atom_id res chain seq x y z
N MET A 1 6.71 -14.45 -26.02
CA MET A 1 7.21 -13.06 -25.90
C MET A 1 6.61 -12.26 -27.03
N THR A 2 5.91 -11.16 -26.73
CA THR A 2 5.28 -10.31 -27.75
C THR A 2 6.06 -9.01 -27.84
N THR A 3 6.55 -8.69 -29.03
CA THR A 3 7.32 -7.45 -29.28
C THR A 3 6.51 -6.57 -30.23
N ILE A 4 6.43 -5.28 -29.91
CA ILE A 4 5.82 -4.28 -30.80
C ILE A 4 6.80 -3.13 -31.02
N THR A 5 6.72 -2.52 -32.19
CA THR A 5 7.42 -1.27 -32.49
C THR A 5 6.43 -0.13 -32.44
N THR A 6 6.74 0.91 -31.67
CA THR A 6 5.88 2.09 -31.52
C THR A 6 6.75 3.34 -31.51
N LYS A 7 6.14 4.50 -31.77
CA LYS A 7 6.83 5.78 -31.79
C LYS A 7 6.80 6.40 -30.40
N LEU A 8 7.89 7.07 -30.03
CA LEU A 8 7.89 8.01 -28.91
C LEU A 8 7.09 9.25 -29.31
N VAL A 9 6.28 9.75 -28.38
CA VAL A 9 5.52 10.99 -28.55
C VAL A 9 5.85 11.97 -27.45
N LYS A 10 5.78 13.27 -27.76
CA LYS A 10 5.96 14.31 -26.74
C LYS A 10 4.74 14.34 -25.81
N ASP A 11 5.02 14.48 -24.52
CA ASP A 11 4.05 14.77 -23.47
C ASP A 11 4.65 15.90 -22.61
N GLY A 12 4.44 17.14 -23.05
CA GLY A 12 5.11 18.31 -22.50
C GLY A 12 6.63 18.25 -22.65
N ASN A 13 7.36 18.40 -21.54
CA ASN A 13 8.83 18.23 -21.48
C ASN A 13 9.28 16.77 -21.37
N SER A 14 8.33 15.83 -21.36
CA SER A 14 8.59 14.40 -21.27
C SER A 14 8.27 13.68 -22.58
N MET A 15 8.65 12.40 -22.65
CA MET A 15 8.32 11.52 -23.76
C MET A 15 7.46 10.37 -23.26
N ALA A 16 6.43 10.02 -24.02
CA ALA A 16 5.54 8.91 -23.74
C ALA A 16 5.65 7.83 -24.82
N VAL A 17 5.40 6.59 -24.40
CA VAL A 17 5.27 5.41 -25.27
C VAL A 17 3.84 4.91 -25.16
N ARG A 18 3.15 4.76 -26.30
CA ARG A 18 1.77 4.23 -26.29
C ARG A 18 1.79 2.72 -26.09
N LEU A 19 1.26 2.28 -24.95
CA LEU A 19 1.07 0.86 -24.63
C LEU A 19 -0.35 0.43 -25.02
N PRO A 20 -0.53 -0.54 -25.94
CA PRO A 20 -1.84 -1.10 -26.23
C PRO A 20 -2.49 -1.70 -24.98
N LYS A 21 -3.82 -1.52 -24.84
CA LYS A 21 -4.60 -2.07 -23.71
C LYS A 21 -4.35 -3.57 -23.50
N THR A 22 -4.24 -4.33 -24.59
CA THR A 22 -3.95 -5.77 -24.55
C THR A 22 -2.62 -6.08 -23.87
N LEU A 23 -1.55 -5.32 -24.17
CA LEU A 23 -0.25 -5.51 -23.51
C LEU A 23 -0.28 -5.07 -22.04
N LEU A 24 -1.01 -3.99 -21.73
CA LEU A 24 -1.20 -3.55 -20.35
C LEU A 24 -1.91 -4.64 -19.51
N ALA A 25 -2.97 -5.25 -20.06
CA ALA A 25 -3.70 -6.33 -19.42
C ALA A 25 -2.83 -7.59 -19.24
N MET A 26 -2.13 -8.02 -20.29
CA MET A 26 -1.25 -9.20 -20.24
C MET A 26 -0.07 -9.03 -19.27
N SER A 27 0.45 -7.81 -19.12
CA SER A 27 1.60 -7.53 -18.25
C SER A 27 1.24 -7.38 -16.77
N GLY A 28 -0.04 -7.27 -16.44
CA GLY A 28 -0.50 -7.04 -15.05
C GLY A 28 -0.03 -5.70 -14.46
N LEU A 29 0.38 -4.75 -15.31
CA LEU A 29 0.75 -3.40 -14.89
C LEU A 29 -0.51 -2.62 -14.49
N SER A 30 -0.41 -1.86 -13.40
CA SER A 30 -1.45 -0.99 -12.89
C SER A 30 -1.29 0.46 -13.38
N SER A 31 -2.17 1.36 -12.93
CA SER A 31 -2.09 2.81 -13.21
C SER A 31 -0.79 3.46 -12.75
N THR A 32 -0.07 2.85 -11.80
CA THR A 32 1.25 3.30 -11.34
C THR A 32 2.28 2.22 -11.56
N VAL A 33 3.43 2.62 -12.11
CA VAL A 33 4.54 1.75 -12.52
C VAL A 33 5.86 2.35 -12.07
N GLU A 34 6.88 1.50 -12.01
CA GLU A 34 8.27 1.90 -11.76
C GLU A 34 9.06 1.82 -13.07
N LEU A 35 9.89 2.84 -13.33
CA LEU A 35 10.77 2.92 -14.49
C LEU A 35 12.23 2.83 -14.04
N GLU A 36 12.95 1.85 -14.55
CA GLU A 36 14.39 1.65 -14.31
C GLU A 36 15.15 1.90 -15.61
N ALA A 37 16.01 2.93 -15.63
CA ALA A 37 16.86 3.23 -16.78
C ALA A 37 18.17 2.41 -16.71
N LYS A 38 18.49 1.73 -17.81
CA LYS A 38 19.78 1.05 -18.03
C LYS A 38 20.37 1.51 -19.35
N LYS A 39 21.65 1.22 -19.58
CA LYS A 39 22.31 1.52 -20.85
C LYS A 39 21.54 0.87 -22.01
N GLY A 40 20.92 1.70 -22.86
CA GLY A 40 20.19 1.28 -24.06
C GLY A 40 18.75 0.78 -23.84
N GLN A 41 18.22 0.78 -22.61
CA GLN A 41 16.84 0.31 -22.36
C GLN A 41 16.20 0.92 -21.12
N ILE A 42 14.88 1.01 -21.13
CA ILE A 42 14.06 1.37 -19.96
C ILE A 42 13.20 0.16 -19.61
N ILE A 43 13.27 -0.29 -18.36
CA ILE A 43 12.48 -1.42 -17.86
C ILE A 43 11.28 -0.85 -17.11
N ILE A 44 10.07 -1.26 -17.53
CA ILE A 44 8.81 -0.90 -16.87
C ILE A 44 8.39 -2.08 -15.99
N LYS A 45 8.24 -1.85 -14.69
CA LYS A 45 7.81 -2.87 -13.73
C LYS A 45 6.58 -2.40 -12.97
N ARG A 46 5.82 -3.37 -12.44
CA ARG A 46 4.74 -3.06 -11.50
C ARG A 46 5.34 -2.39 -10.28
N GLN A 47 4.74 -1.28 -9.84
CA GLN A 47 5.14 -0.68 -8.58
C GLN A 47 4.80 -1.63 -7.43
N MET A 48 5.81 -2.10 -6.70
CA MET A 48 5.60 -2.77 -5.43
C MET A 48 5.24 -1.71 -4.39
N ARG A 49 3.95 -1.43 -4.21
CA ARG A 49 3.49 -0.70 -3.03
C ARG A 49 3.88 -1.54 -1.81
N GLN A 50 4.83 -1.04 -1.02
CA GLN A 50 5.14 -1.56 0.30
C GLN A 50 4.75 -0.49 1.32
N PRO A 51 3.46 -0.36 1.68
CA PRO A 51 3.01 0.69 2.60
C PRO A 51 3.74 0.70 3.94
N ARG A 52 4.24 -0.46 4.36
CA ARG A 52 5.00 -0.67 5.61
C ARG A 52 6.50 -0.84 5.36
N LYS A 53 7.03 -0.42 4.20
CA LYS A 53 8.47 -0.44 3.95
C LYS A 53 9.16 0.44 4.98
N GLY A 54 10.10 -0.13 5.71
CA GLY A 54 10.85 0.59 6.76
C GLY A 54 10.21 0.57 8.14
N TRP A 55 8.96 0.11 8.28
CA TRP A 55 8.31 0.01 9.60
C TRP A 55 9.10 -0.91 10.55
N ALA A 56 9.54 -2.07 10.08
CA ALA A 56 10.33 -2.99 10.90
C ALA A 56 11.58 -2.32 11.49
N LYS A 57 12.32 -1.58 10.65
CA LYS A 57 13.53 -0.86 11.08
C LYS A 57 13.21 0.28 12.06
N GLN A 58 12.10 0.99 11.85
CA GLN A 58 11.66 2.06 12.75
C GLN A 58 11.21 1.51 14.10
N ILE A 59 10.45 0.42 14.11
CA ILE A 59 10.04 -0.29 15.34
C ILE A 59 11.27 -0.77 16.11
N GLU A 60 12.23 -1.42 15.44
CA GLU A 60 13.49 -1.83 16.08
C GLU A 60 14.25 -0.65 16.70
N GLN A 61 14.27 0.51 16.04
CA GLN A 61 14.94 1.69 16.56
C GLN A 61 14.23 2.23 17.81
N VAL A 62 12.90 2.30 17.78
CA VAL A 62 12.08 2.74 18.92
C VAL A 62 12.27 1.81 20.12
N VAL A 63 12.22 0.49 19.92
CA VAL A 63 12.44 -0.51 20.97
C VAL A 63 13.84 -0.42 21.58
N LYS A 64 14.87 -0.12 20.76
CA LYS A 64 16.23 0.07 21.25
C LYS A 64 16.40 1.31 22.11
N THR A 65 15.67 2.39 21.79
CA THR A 65 15.75 3.66 22.53
C THR A 65 14.88 3.65 23.78
N ASP A 66 13.74 2.99 23.73
CA ASP A 66 12.82 2.85 24.85
C ASP A 66 12.28 1.41 24.92
N PRO A 67 12.76 0.60 25.88
CA PRO A 67 12.28 -0.76 26.10
C PRO A 67 10.79 -0.84 26.44
N ASN A 68 10.18 0.26 26.91
CA ASN A 68 8.77 0.34 27.26
C ASN A 68 7.88 0.85 26.12
N ALA A 69 8.45 1.19 24.96
CA ALA A 69 7.68 1.75 23.84
C ALA A 69 6.69 0.78 23.17
N LEU A 70 6.74 -0.51 23.53
CA LEU A 70 5.76 -1.52 23.09
C LEU A 70 4.70 -1.83 24.16
N GLN A 71 4.67 -1.09 25.27
CA GLN A 71 3.63 -1.29 26.26
C GLN A 71 2.26 -0.91 25.66
N PRO A 72 1.25 -1.77 25.82
CA PRO A 72 -0.11 -1.44 25.41
C PRO A 72 -0.58 -0.19 26.18
N ASP A 73 -1.34 0.66 25.50
CA ASP A 73 -1.96 1.81 26.15
C ASP A 73 -2.89 1.31 27.26
N PRO A 74 -2.68 1.72 28.53
CA PRO A 74 -3.49 1.25 29.65
C PRO A 74 -4.97 1.62 29.48
N GLU A 75 -5.33 2.71 28.78
CA GLU A 75 -6.72 3.07 28.51
C GLU A 75 -7.39 2.14 27.48
N LEU A 76 -6.59 1.48 26.63
CA LEU A 76 -7.05 0.53 25.62
C LEU A 76 -6.74 -0.93 25.99
N SER A 77 -6.23 -1.16 27.20
CA SER A 77 -5.84 -2.49 27.68
C SER A 77 -7.06 -3.41 27.93
N ASP A 78 -8.23 -2.80 28.16
CA ASP A 78 -9.50 -3.50 28.41
C ASP A 78 -10.48 -3.34 27.22
N TRP A 79 -10.01 -3.75 26.04
CA TRP A 79 -10.82 -3.76 24.83
C TRP A 79 -11.96 -4.79 24.90
N GLU A 80 -11.84 -5.82 25.75
CA GLU A 80 -12.89 -6.83 25.98
C GLU A 80 -14.06 -6.27 26.79
N ALA A 81 -13.83 -5.47 27.83
CA ALA A 81 -14.92 -4.84 28.58
C ALA A 81 -15.69 -3.79 27.77
N SER A 82 -14.99 -3.02 26.93
CA SER A 82 -15.62 -2.00 26.08
C SER A 82 -16.41 -2.59 24.90
N ALA A 83 -16.08 -3.80 24.44
CA ALA A 83 -16.89 -4.53 23.47
C ALA A 83 -18.22 -5.07 24.06
N ALA A 84 -18.30 -5.19 25.39
CA ALA A 84 -19.48 -5.67 26.10
C ALA A 84 -20.45 -4.54 26.53
N ASP A 85 -20.05 -3.27 26.40
CA ASP A 85 -20.79 -2.06 26.82
C ASP A 85 -22.01 -1.72 25.94
N GLY A 86 -22.61 -2.72 25.30
CA GLY A 86 -23.79 -2.56 24.45
C GLY A 86 -24.56 -3.86 24.18
N LEU A 87 -24.25 -4.92 24.90
CA LEU A 87 -24.98 -6.19 24.86
C LEU A 87 -25.60 -6.45 26.24
N ASP A 88 -26.58 -5.63 26.63
CA ASP A 88 -27.52 -6.06 27.67
C ASP A 88 -28.60 -6.93 26.99
N PRO A 89 -28.60 -8.26 27.17
CA PRO A 89 -29.61 -9.14 26.59
C PRO A 89 -31.03 -8.92 27.16
N ASN A 90 -31.20 -8.01 28.13
CA ASN A 90 -32.46 -7.74 28.81
C ASN A 90 -32.93 -6.28 28.69
N GLU A 91 -32.29 -5.45 27.87
CA GLU A 91 -32.72 -4.07 27.62
C GLU A 91 -34.00 -4.06 26.77
N LYS A 92 -35.15 -4.09 27.45
CA LYS A 92 -36.45 -3.90 26.79
C LYS A 92 -36.55 -2.45 26.35
N HIS A 93 -36.27 -2.18 25.08
CA HIS A 93 -36.64 -0.93 24.44
C HIS A 93 -38.15 -0.73 24.56
N GLN A 94 -38.57 0.09 25.53
CA GLN A 94 -39.94 0.58 25.61
C GLN A 94 -40.15 1.53 24.42
N SER A 95 -40.85 1.05 23.41
CA SER A 95 -41.37 1.88 22.33
C SER A 95 -42.40 2.85 22.90
N VAL A 96 -42.18 4.14 22.70
CA VAL A 96 -43.19 5.20 22.84
C VAL A 96 -43.92 5.36 21.52
#